data_AF-A0A242DGH4-F1
#
_entry.id   AF-A0A242DGH4-F1
#
_cell.length_a   1.000
_cell.length_b   1.000
_cell.length_c   1.000
_cell.angle_alpha   90.00
_cell.angle_beta   90.00
_cell.angle_gamma   90.00
#
_symmetry.space_group_name_H-M   'P 1'
#
loop_
_entity.id
_entity.type
_entity.pdbx_description
1 polymer ?
#
loop_
_entity_poly.entity_id
_entity_poly.type
_entity_poly.pdbx_seq_one_letter_code
_entity_poly.pdbx_strand_id
1 'polypeptide(L)'
;MSKRAKVILLSISLILISALVYIFRDPVSKVVKSSLTTVEYVSEFEYGEVYVYKQVEIPSYIKFLDSKHYVAWPTVRFESDLDEGPLFNFVEGAYEEKNGNYYLGQKIRMATISFSTRDDYDNREYEGPPRIDYEADNRFIPFTNTSIIKKDGEYWYTWEVGDWKEGDKEKPSGIRTGETKLEKTNKKIPNSIEDFLSQYSQKVESSDASNNN
;
A
#
# COMPACT_ATOMS: atom_id res chain seq x y z
N MET A 1 41.32 -50.07 12.43
CA MET A 1 40.07 -49.79 13.16
C MET A 1 39.43 -51.10 13.60
N SER A 2 39.23 -51.34 14.90
CA SER A 2 38.71 -52.62 15.42
C SER A 2 37.27 -52.87 14.95
N LYS A 3 36.85 -54.14 14.87
CA LYS A 3 35.46 -54.49 14.50
C LYS A 3 34.43 -53.79 15.40
N ARG A 4 34.76 -53.59 16.68
CA ARG A 4 33.92 -52.86 17.64
C ARG A 4 33.82 -51.36 17.31
N ALA A 5 34.92 -50.73 16.93
CA ALA A 5 34.92 -49.33 16.51
C ALA A 5 34.10 -49.10 15.22
N LYS A 6 34.12 -50.05 14.28
CA LYS A 6 33.27 -50.00 13.07
C LYS A 6 31.78 -50.06 13.40
N VAL A 7 31.38 -50.94 14.32
CA VAL A 7 29.97 -51.09 14.73
C VAL A 7 29.48 -49.84 15.48
N ILE A 8 30.30 -49.26 16.35
CA ILE A 8 29.96 -48.02 17.06
C ILE A 8 29.78 -46.86 16.07
N LEU A 9 30.69 -46.69 15.11
CA LEU A 9 30.59 -45.64 14.10
C LEU A 9 29.29 -45.78 13.28
N LEU A 10 28.97 -47.00 12.85
CA LEU A 10 27.76 -47.29 12.07
C LEU A 10 26.48 -46.98 12.87
N SER A 11 26.49 -47.26 14.17
CA SER A 11 25.35 -47.01 15.06
C SER A 11 25.12 -45.51 15.26
N ILE A 12 26.20 -44.74 15.43
CA ILE A 12 26.14 -43.27 15.56
C ILE A 12 25.65 -42.64 14.25
N SER A 13 26.14 -43.12 13.10
CA SER A 13 25.67 -42.66 11.79
C SER A 13 24.17 -42.91 11.60
N LEU A 14 23.68 -44.09 12.04
CA LEU A 14 22.26 -44.42 11.92
C LEU A 14 21.37 -43.49 12.77
N ILE A 15 21.79 -43.16 13.99
CA ILE A 15 21.07 -42.25 14.88
C ILE A 15 21.04 -40.83 14.30
N LEU A 16 22.17 -40.35 13.77
CA LEU A 16 22.25 -39.03 13.11
C LEU A 16 21.36 -38.94 11.86
N ILE A 17 21.34 -39.97 11.02
CA ILE A 17 20.46 -40.03 9.85
C ILE A 17 18.99 -40.05 10.28
N SER A 18 18.66 -40.82 11.33
CA SER A 18 17.30 -40.90 11.87
C SER A 18 16.83 -39.55 12.43
N ALA A 19 17.71 -38.84 13.13
CA ALA A 19 17.44 -37.50 13.66
C ALA A 19 17.29 -36.47 12.55
N LEU A 20 18.13 -36.53 11.50
CA LEU A 20 17.99 -35.67 10.32
C LEU A 20 16.67 -35.94 9.60
N VAL A 21 16.30 -37.21 9.38
CA VAL A 21 15.01 -37.57 8.78
C VAL A 21 13.86 -37.08 9.66
N TYR A 22 13.96 -37.13 10.98
CA TYR A 22 12.92 -36.60 11.87
C TYR A 22 12.79 -35.07 11.79
N ILE A 23 13.91 -34.34 11.79
CA ILE A 23 13.94 -32.87 11.62
C ILE A 23 13.39 -32.45 10.25
N PHE A 24 13.68 -33.21 9.18
CA PHE A 24 13.18 -32.93 7.84
C PHE A 24 11.77 -33.50 7.55
N ARG A 25 11.21 -34.33 8.45
CA ARG A 25 9.87 -34.93 8.29
C ARG A 25 8.74 -34.07 8.85
N ASP A 26 9.07 -33.00 9.57
CA ASP A 26 8.11 -31.95 9.93
C ASP A 26 8.31 -30.70 9.07
N PRO A 27 7.69 -30.61 7.89
CA PRO A 27 7.02 -29.40 7.52
C PRO A 27 5.65 -29.45 8.19
N VAL A 28 5.56 -29.07 9.48
CA VAL A 28 4.36 -28.36 9.93
C VAL A 28 4.42 -26.98 9.29
N SER A 29 4.37 -26.94 7.95
CA SER A 29 3.70 -25.83 7.32
C SER A 29 2.27 -25.97 7.79
N LYS A 30 1.89 -25.12 8.75
CA LYS A 30 0.51 -24.67 8.80
C LYS A 30 0.21 -24.22 7.38
N VAL A 31 -0.39 -25.10 6.59
CA VAL A 31 -1.14 -24.71 5.41
C VAL A 31 -2.27 -23.88 6.01
N VAL A 32 -1.97 -22.61 6.22
CA VAL A 32 -2.95 -21.55 6.11
C VAL A 32 -3.68 -21.94 4.84
N LYS A 33 -4.94 -22.35 4.97
CA LYS A 33 -5.83 -22.43 3.82
C LYS A 33 -5.78 -21.03 3.23
N SER A 34 -4.87 -20.79 2.28
CA SER A 34 -5.11 -19.75 1.31
C SER A 34 -6.37 -20.26 0.64
N SER A 35 -7.50 -19.63 0.98
CA SER A 35 -8.53 -19.51 -0.02
C SER A 35 -7.77 -19.00 -1.25
N LEU A 36 -7.66 -19.84 -2.27
CA LEU A 36 -7.27 -19.37 -3.59
C LEU A 36 -8.37 -18.39 -3.98
N THR A 37 -8.23 -17.15 -3.52
CA THR A 37 -9.01 -16.03 -4.01
C THR A 37 -8.52 -15.90 -5.43
N THR A 38 -9.31 -16.41 -6.39
CA THR A 38 -8.99 -16.25 -7.80
C THR A 38 -8.87 -14.75 -8.04
N VAL A 39 -7.66 -14.30 -8.34
CA VAL A 39 -7.41 -12.90 -8.65
C VAL A 39 -8.08 -12.62 -9.99
N GLU A 40 -9.10 -11.77 -9.96
CA GLU A 40 -9.76 -11.30 -11.17
C GLU A 40 -9.09 -10.00 -11.62
N TYR A 41 -8.51 -10.03 -12.82
CA TYR A 41 -7.88 -8.86 -13.40
C TYR A 41 -8.87 -8.01 -14.19
N VAL A 42 -8.57 -6.72 -14.28
CA VAL A 42 -9.47 -5.74 -14.91
C VAL A 42 -9.30 -5.77 -16.43
N SER A 43 -10.36 -6.10 -17.17
CA SER A 43 -10.43 -6.02 -18.64
C SER A 43 -11.30 -4.86 -19.14
N GLU A 44 -12.19 -4.37 -18.27
CA GLU A 44 -13.11 -3.26 -18.49
C GLU A 44 -13.31 -2.51 -17.16
N PHE A 45 -13.51 -1.19 -17.25
CA PHE A 45 -13.79 -0.34 -16.09
C PHE A 45 -15.29 -0.18 -15.91
N GLU A 46 -15.72 -0.28 -14.66
CA GLU A 46 -17.06 -0.02 -14.18
C GLU A 46 -16.98 1.16 -13.22
N TYR A 47 -17.73 2.23 -13.49
CA TYR A 47 -17.70 3.40 -12.62
C TYR A 47 -18.26 3.05 -11.24
N GLY A 48 -17.55 3.48 -10.19
CA GLY A 48 -17.85 3.19 -8.79
C GLY A 48 -17.15 1.95 -8.24
N GLU A 49 -16.65 1.05 -9.10
CA GLU A 49 -15.90 -0.13 -8.67
C GLU A 49 -14.46 0.23 -8.25
N VAL A 50 -13.92 -0.54 -7.32
CA VAL A 50 -12.58 -0.32 -6.76
C VAL A 50 -11.61 -1.36 -7.28
N TYR A 51 -10.44 -0.87 -7.69
CA TYR A 51 -9.34 -1.66 -8.22
C TYR A 51 -8.13 -1.53 -7.32
N VAL A 52 -7.35 -2.61 -7.22
CA VAL A 52 -6.12 -2.65 -6.44
C VAL A 52 -4.92 -2.70 -7.37
N TYR A 53 -3.89 -1.93 -7.03
CA TYR A 53 -2.56 -1.99 -7.62
C TYR A 53 -1.51 -2.14 -6.52
N LYS A 54 -0.54 -3.02 -6.74
CA LYS A 54 0.54 -3.31 -5.79
C LYS A 54 1.85 -2.77 -6.36
N GLN A 55 2.19 -1.54 -5.97
CA GLN A 55 3.50 -0.95 -6.27
C GLN A 55 4.59 -1.49 -5.32
N VAL A 56 4.21 -1.81 -4.09
CA VAL A 56 5.03 -2.36 -2.99
C VAL A 56 4.28 -3.51 -2.32
N GLU A 57 4.79 -4.05 -1.20
CA GLU A 57 4.12 -5.14 -0.44
C GLU A 57 2.70 -4.79 0.03
N ILE A 58 2.38 -3.49 0.16
CA ILE A 58 1.08 -3.02 0.63
C ILE A 58 0.21 -2.55 -0.55
N PRO A 59 -1.04 -3.02 -0.65
CA PRO A 59 -1.94 -2.67 -1.75
C PRO A 59 -2.46 -1.23 -1.68
N SER A 60 -2.42 -0.54 -2.82
CA SER A 60 -3.06 0.76 -3.05
C SER A 60 -4.34 0.59 -3.87
N TYR A 61 -5.26 1.54 -3.76
CA TYR A 61 -6.59 1.43 -4.38
C TYR A 61 -6.93 2.62 -5.26
N ILE A 62 -7.66 2.37 -6.35
CA ILE A 62 -8.19 3.39 -7.25
C ILE A 62 -9.63 3.08 -7.64
N LYS A 63 -10.43 4.12 -7.82
CA LYS A 63 -11.83 4.04 -8.26
C LYS A 63 -12.09 5.14 -9.28
N PHE A 64 -12.61 4.77 -10.44
CA PHE A 64 -13.13 5.71 -11.42
C PHE A 64 -14.56 6.07 -11.05
N LEU A 65 -14.83 7.34 -10.81
CA LEU A 65 -16.16 7.81 -10.38
C LEU A 65 -17.09 8.00 -11.57
N ASP A 66 -16.54 8.51 -12.66
CA ASP A 66 -17.22 8.79 -13.92
C ASP A 66 -16.18 8.88 -15.05
N SER A 67 -16.61 9.35 -16.22
CA SER A 67 -15.78 9.50 -17.43
C SER A 67 -14.57 10.44 -17.34
N LYS A 68 -14.40 11.16 -16.23
CA LYS A 68 -13.37 12.20 -16.07
C LYS A 68 -12.71 12.21 -14.70
N HIS A 69 -13.36 11.67 -13.67
CA HIS A 69 -12.89 11.79 -12.30
C HIS A 69 -12.55 10.43 -11.70
N TYR A 70 -11.54 10.44 -10.83
CA TYR A 70 -11.15 9.29 -10.06
C TYR A 70 -10.81 9.70 -8.62
N VAL A 71 -10.83 8.71 -7.74
CA VAL A 71 -10.24 8.80 -6.42
C VAL A 71 -9.28 7.65 -6.19
N ALA A 72 -8.24 7.91 -5.39
CA ALA A 72 -7.27 6.91 -5.03
C ALA A 72 -6.97 6.97 -3.53
N TRP A 73 -6.72 5.79 -2.97
CA TRP A 73 -6.22 5.64 -1.60
C TRP A 73 -4.82 5.01 -1.71
N PRO A 74 -3.79 5.83 -2.00
CA PRO A 74 -2.42 5.35 -2.05
C PRO A 74 -2.00 4.89 -0.66
N THR A 75 -1.31 3.76 -0.60
CA THR A 75 -0.82 3.28 0.69
C THR A 75 0.29 4.18 1.20
N VAL A 76 0.21 4.48 2.49
CA VAL A 76 1.27 5.12 3.25
C VAL A 76 1.90 4.07 4.16
N ARG A 77 3.22 4.13 4.35
CA ARG A 77 3.93 3.27 5.30
C ARG A 77 3.42 3.53 6.72
N PHE A 78 3.28 2.46 7.49
CA PHE A 78 3.37 2.56 8.94
C PHE A 78 4.84 2.85 9.27
N GLU A 79 5.12 3.93 10.01
CA GLU A 79 6.44 4.07 10.61
C GLU A 79 6.65 2.89 11.56
N SER A 80 7.88 2.35 11.60
CA SER A 80 8.19 1.07 12.23
C SER A 80 8.14 1.09 13.76
N ASP A 81 7.82 2.25 14.34
CA ASP A 81 7.79 2.46 15.78
C ASP A 81 6.38 2.20 16.29
N LEU A 82 6.26 1.23 17.19
CA LEU A 82 4.99 0.66 17.68
C LEU A 82 4.06 1.70 18.34
N ASP A 83 4.57 2.90 18.63
CA ASP A 83 3.84 3.97 19.31
C ASP A 83 3.32 5.05 18.34
N GLU A 84 3.80 5.09 17.09
CA GLU A 84 3.35 6.08 16.11
C GLU A 84 2.10 5.60 15.36
N GLY A 85 1.11 6.50 15.25
CA GLY A 85 -0.09 6.22 14.47
C GLY A 85 0.19 6.22 12.96
N PRO A 86 -0.67 5.56 12.17
CA PRO A 86 -0.56 5.60 10.72
C PRO A 86 -0.75 7.01 10.15
N LEU A 87 -0.17 7.25 8.98
CA LEU A 87 -0.52 8.39 8.13
C LEU A 87 -1.36 7.86 6.95
N PHE A 88 -2.35 8.61 6.50
CA PHE A 88 -3.19 8.25 5.35
C PHE A 88 -3.26 9.39 4.36
N ASN A 89 -3.09 9.05 3.09
CA ASN A 89 -3.29 9.95 1.98
C ASN A 89 -4.53 9.51 1.20
N PHE A 90 -5.36 10.48 0.83
CA PHE A 90 -6.49 10.29 -0.06
C PHE A 90 -6.39 11.30 -1.20
N VAL A 91 -6.64 10.83 -2.42
CA VAL A 91 -6.50 11.65 -3.64
C VAL A 91 -7.81 11.71 -4.39
N GLU A 92 -8.15 12.91 -4.82
CA GLU A 92 -9.13 13.19 -5.86
C GLU A 92 -8.40 13.72 -7.09
N GLY A 93 -8.76 13.24 -8.26
CA GLY A 93 -8.14 13.70 -9.49
C GLY A 93 -9.07 13.66 -10.69
N ALA A 94 -8.63 14.37 -11.73
CA ALA A 94 -9.18 14.22 -13.07
C ALA A 94 -8.22 13.41 -13.94
N TYR A 95 -8.77 12.66 -14.88
CA TYR A 95 -7.99 11.90 -15.85
C TYR A 95 -8.37 12.26 -17.29
N GLU A 96 -7.42 12.05 -18.20
CA GLU A 96 -7.65 12.11 -19.65
C GLU A 96 -7.62 10.70 -20.23
N GLU A 97 -8.62 10.33 -21.01
CA GLU A 97 -8.60 9.09 -21.78
C GLU A 97 -8.08 9.35 -23.20
N LYS A 98 -7.05 8.61 -23.62
CA LYS A 98 -6.48 8.70 -24.97
C LYS A 98 -6.04 7.33 -25.44
N ASN A 99 -6.56 6.91 -26.60
CA ASN A 99 -6.27 5.61 -27.22
C ASN A 99 -6.49 4.42 -26.26
N GLY A 100 -7.52 4.48 -25.41
CA GLY A 100 -7.83 3.43 -24.43
C GLY A 100 -6.92 3.39 -23.21
N ASN A 101 -6.04 4.39 -23.03
CA ASN A 101 -5.23 4.59 -21.83
C ASN A 101 -5.76 5.77 -21.01
N TYR A 102 -5.58 5.72 -19.70
CA TYR A 102 -6.08 6.73 -18.75
C TYR A 102 -4.89 7.43 -18.10
N TYR A 103 -4.78 8.75 -18.24
CA TYR A 103 -3.67 9.56 -17.74
C TYR A 103 -4.11 10.37 -16.51
N LEU A 104 -3.54 10.10 -15.33
CA LEU A 104 -4.11 10.50 -14.03
C LEU A 104 -3.55 11.82 -13.45
N GLY A 105 -2.43 12.35 -13.96
CA GLY A 105 -1.56 13.25 -13.19
C GLY A 105 -1.65 14.75 -13.46
N GLN A 106 -2.64 15.27 -14.18
CA GLN A 106 -2.64 16.71 -14.56
C GLN A 106 -3.21 17.64 -13.48
N LYS A 107 -4.16 17.18 -12.65
CA LYS A 107 -4.79 17.97 -11.59
C LYS A 107 -5.28 17.03 -10.48
N ILE A 108 -4.65 17.12 -9.31
CA ILE A 108 -5.03 16.32 -8.15
C ILE A 108 -5.14 17.18 -6.90
N ARG A 109 -6.15 16.89 -6.07
CA ARG A 109 -6.24 17.31 -4.68
C ARG A 109 -5.84 16.13 -3.80
N MET A 110 -5.03 16.38 -2.79
CA MET A 110 -4.66 15.35 -1.81
C MET A 110 -5.03 15.82 -0.42
N ALA A 111 -5.65 14.93 0.35
CA ALA A 111 -5.85 15.09 1.79
C ALA A 111 -4.96 14.11 2.54
N THR A 112 -4.25 14.61 3.55
CA THR A 112 -3.43 13.81 4.45
C THR A 112 -3.93 13.94 5.88
N ILE A 113 -4.16 12.79 6.52
CA ILE A 113 -4.43 12.69 7.95
C ILE A 113 -3.30 11.89 8.59
N SER A 114 -2.74 12.38 9.69
CA SER A 114 -1.79 11.65 10.52
C SER A 114 -2.42 11.36 11.88
N PHE A 115 -2.23 10.14 12.36
CA PHE A 115 -2.60 9.74 13.72
C PHE A 115 -1.36 9.80 14.58
N SER A 116 -1.42 10.43 15.75
CA SER A 116 -0.27 10.54 16.65
C SER A 116 0.06 9.17 17.26
N THR A 117 -0.97 8.41 17.62
CA THR A 117 -0.82 7.06 18.20
C THR A 117 -1.70 6.02 17.51
N ARG A 118 -1.45 4.74 17.82
CA ARG A 118 -2.34 3.65 17.42
C ARG A 118 -3.75 3.79 17.99
N ASP A 119 -3.87 4.24 19.24
CA ASP A 119 -5.15 4.45 19.92
C ASP A 119 -5.96 5.56 19.24
N ASP A 120 -5.31 6.65 18.84
CA ASP A 120 -5.94 7.73 18.07
C ASP A 120 -6.50 7.18 16.74
N TYR A 121 -5.77 6.31 16.05
CA TYR A 121 -6.27 5.64 14.83
C TYR A 121 -7.45 4.72 15.10
N ASP A 122 -7.37 3.87 16.13
CA ASP A 122 -8.44 2.94 16.47
C ASP A 122 -9.72 3.69 16.91
N ASN A 123 -9.58 4.88 17.53
CA ASN A 123 -10.66 5.80 17.87
C ASN A 123 -11.07 6.74 16.71
N ARG A 124 -10.33 6.74 15.60
CA ARG A 124 -10.53 7.63 14.43
C ARG A 124 -10.40 9.11 14.75
N GLU A 125 -9.54 9.45 15.68
CA GLU A 125 -9.27 10.81 16.12
C GLU A 125 -7.91 11.27 15.58
N TYR A 126 -7.81 12.45 14.97
CA TYR A 126 -6.53 12.97 14.48
C TYR A 126 -6.20 14.32 15.08
N GLU A 127 -4.90 14.60 15.22
CA GLU A 127 -4.39 15.87 15.77
C GLU A 127 -4.09 16.87 14.66
N GLY A 128 -4.37 18.15 14.92
CA GLY A 128 -4.20 19.23 13.95
C GLY A 128 -5.20 19.21 12.79
N PRO A 129 -5.22 20.26 11.96
CA PRO A 129 -6.04 20.28 10.75
C PRO A 129 -5.50 19.30 9.70
N PRO A 130 -6.37 18.66 8.89
CA PRO A 130 -5.90 17.83 7.78
C PRO A 130 -5.13 18.70 6.78
N ARG A 131 -4.03 18.18 6.26
CA ARG A 131 -3.29 18.85 5.20
C ARG A 131 -4.02 18.62 3.89
N ILE A 132 -4.38 19.71 3.19
CA ILE A 132 -4.99 19.65 1.85
C ILE A 132 -4.07 20.36 0.86
N ASP A 133 -3.54 19.61 -0.11
CA ASP A 133 -2.74 20.13 -1.21
C ASP A 133 -3.63 20.21 -2.47
N TYR A 134 -3.83 21.41 -3.03
CA TYR A 134 -4.76 21.67 -4.15
C TYR A 134 -4.15 21.52 -5.55
N GLU A 135 -2.82 21.47 -5.60
CA GLU A 135 -2.02 21.17 -6.78
C GLU A 135 -0.92 20.26 -6.29
N ALA A 136 -1.28 19.06 -5.81
CA ALA A 136 -0.28 18.19 -5.23
C ALA A 136 0.82 18.01 -6.28
N ASP A 137 2.02 18.36 -5.84
CA ASP A 137 3.18 18.52 -6.68
C ASP A 137 3.28 17.30 -7.59
N ASN A 138 3.49 17.49 -8.88
CA ASN A 138 3.70 16.37 -9.79
C ASN A 138 4.89 15.50 -9.37
N ARG A 139 5.67 15.89 -8.35
CA ARG A 139 6.67 15.08 -7.63
C ARG A 139 6.10 14.08 -6.60
N PHE A 140 4.84 14.19 -6.18
CA PHE A 140 4.23 13.26 -5.21
C PHE A 140 3.94 11.92 -5.88
N ILE A 141 4.71 10.92 -5.45
CA ILE A 141 4.45 9.52 -5.71
C ILE A 141 3.14 9.16 -4.99
N PRO A 142 2.20 8.48 -5.64
CA PRO A 142 2.39 7.73 -6.88
C PRO A 142 1.87 8.39 -8.16
N PHE A 143 1.88 9.72 -8.36
CA PHE A 143 1.12 10.36 -9.47
C PHE A 143 1.93 11.09 -10.55
N THR A 144 3.26 11.11 -10.48
CA THR A 144 4.11 11.63 -11.57
C THR A 144 3.97 10.76 -12.82
N ASN A 145 3.45 11.32 -13.93
CA ASN A 145 3.32 10.62 -15.23
C ASN A 145 2.60 9.26 -15.18
N THR A 146 1.73 9.05 -14.19
CA THR A 146 1.07 7.76 -14.01
C THR A 146 -0.10 7.60 -14.93
N SER A 147 -0.16 6.41 -15.52
CA SER A 147 -1.23 6.03 -16.43
C SER A 147 -1.71 4.62 -16.16
N ILE A 148 -2.95 4.37 -16.53
CA ILE A 148 -3.50 3.03 -16.62
C ILE A 148 -3.57 2.68 -18.10
N ILE A 149 -2.84 1.64 -18.48
CA ILE A 149 -2.68 1.24 -19.88
C ILE A 149 -3.29 -0.12 -20.14
N LYS A 150 -3.83 -0.31 -21.35
CA LYS A 150 -4.37 -1.61 -21.77
C LYS A 150 -3.31 -2.44 -22.49
N LYS A 151 -3.04 -3.65 -21.97
CA LYS A 151 -2.10 -4.64 -22.52
C LYS A 151 -2.78 -5.99 -22.56
N ASP A 152 -2.77 -6.65 -23.72
CA ASP A 152 -3.34 -7.99 -23.91
C ASP A 152 -4.79 -8.14 -23.39
N GLY A 153 -5.58 -7.07 -23.50
CA GLY A 153 -6.98 -7.04 -23.05
C GLY A 153 -7.19 -6.68 -21.58
N GLU A 154 -6.12 -6.50 -20.80
CA GLU A 154 -6.16 -6.19 -19.36
C GLU A 154 -5.53 -4.83 -19.06
N TYR A 155 -5.93 -4.22 -17.95
CA TYR A 155 -5.41 -2.92 -17.51
C TYR A 155 -4.28 -3.04 -16.50
N TRP A 156 -3.26 -2.20 -16.69
CA TRP A 156 -2.06 -2.14 -15.89
C TRP A 156 -1.86 -0.73 -15.37
N TYR A 157 -1.61 -0.60 -14.07
CA TYR A 157 -1.16 0.63 -13.47
C TYR A 157 0.33 0.80 -13.72
N THR A 158 0.72 1.96 -14.24
CA THR A 158 2.12 2.34 -14.49
C THR A 158 2.52 3.48 -13.58
N TRP A 159 3.73 3.43 -13.05
CA TRP A 159 4.27 4.47 -12.18
C TRP A 159 5.66 4.90 -12.59
N GLU A 160 5.94 6.16 -12.29
CA GLU A 160 7.25 6.79 -12.35
C GLU A 160 7.51 7.47 -11.00
N VAL A 161 8.69 7.23 -10.43
CA VAL A 161 9.06 7.64 -9.08
C VAL A 161 10.42 8.30 -9.15
N GLY A 162 10.50 9.58 -8.77
CA GLY A 162 11.77 10.27 -8.59
C GLY A 162 12.49 9.80 -7.33
N ASP A 163 13.78 9.49 -7.45
CA ASP A 163 14.67 9.21 -6.33
C ASP A 163 15.29 10.53 -5.82
N TRP A 164 14.58 11.17 -4.90
CA TRP A 164 14.98 12.44 -4.27
C TRP A 164 15.98 12.18 -3.15
N LYS A 165 17.16 12.81 -3.24
CA LYS A 165 18.18 12.83 -2.20
C LYS A 165 18.20 14.16 -1.47
N GLU A 166 18.78 14.17 -0.28
CA GLU A 166 19.01 15.41 0.47
C GLU A 166 19.81 16.40 -0.40
N GLY A 167 19.20 17.57 -0.68
CA GLY A 167 19.76 18.59 -1.57
C GLY A 167 19.11 18.69 -2.96
N ASP A 168 18.30 17.71 -3.36
CA ASP A 168 17.54 17.76 -4.63
C ASP A 168 16.38 18.76 -4.50
N LYS A 169 16.55 19.96 -5.05
CA LYS A 169 15.52 21.03 -4.99
C LYS A 169 14.60 21.06 -6.22
N GLU A 170 15.12 20.68 -7.37
CA GLU A 170 14.44 20.91 -8.67
C GLU A 170 14.23 19.63 -9.49
N LYS A 171 15.10 18.62 -9.36
CA LYS A 171 15.01 17.35 -10.10
C LYS A 171 15.50 16.18 -9.25
N PRO A 172 14.91 14.99 -9.41
CA PRO A 172 15.36 13.81 -8.68
C PRO A 172 16.71 13.32 -9.23
N SER A 173 17.53 12.74 -8.36
CA SER A 173 18.81 12.12 -8.73
C SER A 173 18.69 10.87 -9.61
N GLY A 174 17.50 10.27 -9.68
CA GLY A 174 17.17 9.12 -10.51
C GLY A 174 15.67 8.99 -10.71
N ILE A 175 15.27 8.12 -11.64
CA ILE A 175 13.86 7.81 -11.91
C ILE A 175 13.71 6.29 -11.90
N ARG A 176 12.75 5.79 -11.13
CA ARG A 176 12.31 4.39 -11.13
C ARG A 176 10.94 4.29 -11.76
N THR A 177 10.79 3.36 -12.69
CA THR A 177 9.51 3.07 -13.35
C THR A 177 9.08 1.65 -13.06
N GLY A 178 7.77 1.38 -13.09
CA GLY A 178 7.26 0.02 -13.03
C GLY A 178 5.81 -0.08 -13.45
N GLU A 179 5.33 -1.32 -13.52
CA GLU A 179 3.96 -1.65 -13.87
C GLU A 179 3.43 -2.84 -13.09
N THR A 180 2.13 -2.82 -12.81
CA THR A 180 1.42 -3.87 -12.06
C THR A 180 0.03 -3.99 -12.63
N LYS A 181 -0.45 -5.23 -12.74
CA LYS A 181 -1.77 -5.49 -13.28
C LYS A 181 -2.82 -5.05 -12.26
N LEU A 182 -3.89 -4.40 -12.73
CA LEU A 182 -5.01 -4.04 -11.87
C LEU A 182 -5.85 -5.28 -11.57
N GLU A 183 -6.19 -5.46 -10.29
CA GLU A 183 -7.07 -6.52 -9.83
C GLU A 183 -8.38 -5.90 -9.32
N LYS A 184 -9.51 -6.60 -9.51
CA LYS A 184 -10.78 -6.22 -8.90
C LYS A 184 -10.75 -6.49 -7.39
N THR A 185 -11.43 -5.65 -6.62
CA THR A 185 -11.53 -5.84 -5.17
C THR A 185 -12.87 -5.36 -4.62
N ASN A 186 -13.32 -6.00 -3.53
CA ASN A 186 -14.52 -5.56 -2.78
C ASN A 186 -14.20 -4.48 -1.74
N LYS A 187 -12.96 -3.97 -1.70
CA LYS A 187 -12.58 -2.90 -0.80
C LYS A 187 -13.40 -1.66 -1.15
N LYS A 188 -14.04 -1.06 -0.14
CA LYS A 188 -14.70 0.24 -0.29
C LYS A 188 -13.71 1.36 0.05
N ILE A 189 -13.69 2.40 -0.77
CA ILE A 189 -12.96 3.64 -0.52
C ILE A 189 -13.91 4.85 -0.66
N PRO A 190 -13.67 5.97 0.04
CA PRO A 190 -14.49 7.19 -0.05
C PRO A 190 -14.68 7.70 -1.48
N ASN A 191 -15.74 8.48 -1.79
CA ASN A 191 -15.92 9.08 -3.12
C ASN A 191 -15.30 10.47 -3.25
N SER A 192 -14.91 11.09 -2.15
CA SER A 192 -14.32 12.42 -2.11
C SER A 192 -13.42 12.62 -0.90
N ILE A 193 -12.64 13.70 -0.89
CA ILE A 193 -11.88 14.18 0.26
C ILE A 193 -12.84 14.48 1.40
N GLU A 194 -13.99 15.09 1.12
CA GLU A 194 -14.99 15.40 2.14
C GLU A 194 -15.57 14.10 2.75
N ASP A 195 -15.88 13.10 1.92
CA ASP A 195 -16.29 11.76 2.38
C ASP A 195 -15.19 11.10 3.21
N PHE A 196 -13.92 11.23 2.79
CA PHE A 196 -12.77 10.69 3.50
C PHE A 196 -12.59 11.32 4.88
N LEU A 197 -12.54 12.66 4.95
CA LEU A 197 -12.37 13.41 6.19
C LEU A 197 -13.54 13.19 7.15
N SER A 198 -14.77 13.03 6.64
CA SER A 198 -15.95 12.77 7.46
C SER A 198 -15.91 11.46 8.25
N GLN A 199 -15.00 10.53 7.90
CA GLN A 199 -14.83 9.26 8.60
C GLN A 199 -14.06 9.38 9.92
N TYR A 200 -13.49 10.56 10.18
CA TYR A 200 -12.60 10.83 11.29
C TYR A 200 -13.01 12.11 12.03
N SER A 201 -12.67 12.20 13.31
CA SER A 201 -12.93 13.38 14.13
C SER A 201 -11.62 14.07 14.48
N GLN A 202 -11.58 15.39 14.40
CA GLN A 202 -10.42 16.13 14.91
C GLN A 202 -10.46 16.09 16.44
N LYS A 203 -9.34 15.69 17.06
CA LYS A 203 -9.17 15.76 18.50
C LYS A 203 -9.19 17.22 18.92
N VAL A 204 -10.18 17.59 19.72
CA VAL A 204 -10.22 18.92 20.32
C VAL A 204 -9.23 18.88 21.47
N GLU A 205 -8.17 19.68 21.41
CA GLU A 205 -7.31 19.88 22.58
C GLU A 205 -8.21 20.33 23.73
N SER A 206 -8.33 19.50 24.77
CA SER A 206 -8.93 19.93 26.02
C SER A 206 -8.06 21.06 26.54
N SER A 207 -8.55 22.29 26.41
CA SER A 207 -7.97 23.48 27.02
C SER A 207 -8.13 23.41 28.54
N ASP A 208 -7.53 22.40 29.17
CA ASP A 208 -7.50 22.27 30.62
C ASP A 208 -6.30 23.04 31.16
N ALA A 209 -6.59 24.31 31.45
CA ALA A 209 -6.19 25.02 32.65
C ALA A 209 -4.68 25.05 33.00
N SER A 210 -3.91 25.85 32.27
CA SER A 210 -2.84 26.62 32.93
C SER A 210 -3.47 27.80 33.68
N ASN A 211 -4.03 27.51 34.86
CA ASN A 211 -4.37 28.52 35.85
C ASN A 211 -3.73 28.09 37.18
N ASN A 212 -2.40 28.16 37.24
CA ASN A 212 -1.69 28.17 38.51
C ASN A 212 -1.06 29.56 38.67
N ASN A 213 -1.81 30.39 39.40
CA ASN A 213 -1.31 31.56 40.13
C ASN A 213 -0.25 31.13 41.16
#